data_AF-A0A6B3ID05-F1
#
_entry.id   AF-A0A6B3ID05-F1
#
_cell.length_a   1.000
_cell.length_b   1.000
_cell.length_c   1.000
_cell.angle_alpha   90.00
_cell.angle_beta   90.00
_cell.angle_gamma   90.00
#
_symmetry.space_group_name_H-M   'P 1'
#
loop_
_entity.id
_entity.type
_entity.pdbx_description
1 polymer ?
#
loop_
_entity_poly.entity_id
_entity_poly.type
_entity_poly.pdbx_seq_one_letter_code
_entity_poly.pdbx_strand_id
1 'polypeptide(L)' 'KPAVANMSLGGGADSVLDAAVQRSIASGITYAVAAGNESTNANTKSPARVAEAITVGSTTNTDARSSFS' A
#
# COMPACT_ATOMS: atom_id res chain seq x y z
N LYS A 1 22.89 -2.78 3.46
CA LYS A 1 22.53 -1.98 2.26
C LYS A 1 21.07 -1.58 2.37
N PRO A 2 20.65 -0.37 1.97
CA PRO A 2 19.23 -0.04 1.90
C PRO A 2 18.56 -0.86 0.79
N ALA A 3 17.31 -1.24 1.00
CA ALA A 3 16.46 -1.93 0.02
C ALA A 3 15.05 -1.33 0.02
N VAL A 4 14.36 -1.45 -1.11
CA VAL A 4 13.00 -0.93 -1.30
C VAL A 4 12.13 -2.02 -1.93
N ALA A 5 10.92 -2.18 -1.41
CA ALA A 5 9.88 -3.01 -1.99
C ALA A 5 8.78 -2.13 -2.59
N ASN A 6 8.45 -2.37 -3.86
CA ASN A 6 7.34 -1.73 -4.56
C ASN A 6 6.27 -2.79 -4.84
N MET A 7 5.07 -2.63 -4.29
CA MET A 7 4.01 -3.63 -4.36
C MET A 7 2.71 -3.03 -4.89
N SER A 8 2.45 -3.25 -6.18
CA SER A 8 1.14 -3.02 -6.80
C SER A 8 0.22 -4.23 -6.57
N LEU A 9 -0.15 -4.45 -5.32
CA LEU A 9 -1.11 -5.47 -4.92
C LEU A 9 -2.07 -4.90 -3.88
N GLY A 10 -3.27 -5.45 -3.82
CA GLY A 10 -4.29 -5.07 -2.87
C GLY A 10 -5.31 -6.19 -2.72
N GLY A 11 -5.81 -6.37 -1.50
CA GLY A 11 -6.81 -7.38 -1.18
C GLY A 11 -7.65 -6.98 0.03
N GLY A 12 -8.52 -7.89 0.45
CA GLY A 12 -9.22 -7.76 1.73
C GLY A 12 -8.24 -7.67 2.91
N ALA A 13 -8.79 -7.42 4.09
CA ALA A 13 -7.95 -7.30 5.26
C ALA A 13 -7.28 -8.62 5.64
N ASP A 14 -5.94 -8.65 5.60
CA ASP A 14 -5.13 -9.81 5.98
C ASP A 14 -4.07 -9.43 7.03
N SER A 15 -4.25 -9.88 8.27
CA SER A 15 -3.32 -9.58 9.37
C SER A 15 -1.97 -10.25 9.23
N VAL A 16 -1.89 -11.39 8.53
CA VAL A 16 -0.63 -12.12 8.31
C VAL A 16 0.22 -11.35 7.30
N LEU A 17 -0.40 -10.87 6.22
CA LEU A 17 0.27 -10.04 5.23
C LEU A 17 0.77 -8.73 5.85
N ASP A 18 -0.06 -8.03 6.62
CA ASP A 18 0.36 -6.80 7.31
C ASP A 18 1.57 -7.04 8.22
N ALA A 19 1.49 -8.09 9.05
CA ALA A 19 2.55 -8.40 9.99
C ALA A 19 3.85 -8.82 9.27
N ALA A 20 3.76 -9.41 8.07
CA ALA A 20 4.93 -9.69 7.24
C ALA A 20 5.56 -8.39 6.71
N VAL A 21 4.75 -7.49 6.19
CA VAL A 21 5.20 -6.17 5.70
C VAL A 21 5.82 -5.35 6.83
N GLN A 22 5.17 -5.28 7.99
CA GLN A 22 5.68 -4.57 9.17
C GLN A 22 7.03 -5.10 9.63
N ARG A 23 7.20 -6.42 9.73
CA ARG A 23 8.50 -7.02 10.09
C ARG A 23 9.57 -6.73 9.05
N SER A 24 9.21 -6.75 7.77
CA SER A 24 10.14 -6.40 6.69
C SER A 24 10.57 -4.94 6.77
N ILE A 25 9.64 -4.03 7.08
CA ILE A 25 9.95 -2.61 7.30
C ILE A 25 10.87 -2.44 8.51
N ALA A 26 10.57 -3.09 9.62
CA ALA A 26 11.39 -3.06 10.82
C ALA A 26 12.82 -3.60 10.59
N SER A 27 13.03 -4.47 9.58
CA SER A 27 14.36 -4.95 9.16
C SER A 27 15.15 -3.96 8.28
N GLY A 28 14.57 -2.79 7.97
CA GLY A 28 15.22 -1.71 7.23
C GLY A 28 14.86 -1.62 5.75
N ILE A 29 13.74 -2.24 5.32
CA ILE A 29 13.25 -2.17 3.94
C ILE A 29 12.13 -1.13 3.85
N THR A 30 12.26 -0.14 2.97
CA THR A 30 11.16 0.81 2.72
C THR A 30 10.12 0.19 1.79
N TYR A 31 8.83 0.42 2.07
CA TYR A 31 7.72 -0.12 1.29
C TYR A 31 6.89 0.98 0.65
N ALA A 32 6.68 0.89 -0.66
CA ALA A 32 5.64 1.62 -1.38
C ALA A 32 4.54 0.64 -1.80
N VAL A 33 3.30 0.92 -1.43
CA VAL A 33 2.14 0.04 -1.63
C VAL A 33 1.00 0.80 -2.29
N ALA A 34 0.19 0.10 -3.09
CA ALA A 34 -1.00 0.70 -3.68
C ALA A 34 -2.11 0.92 -2.63
N ALA A 35 -2.80 2.05 -2.71
CA ALA A 35 -4.00 2.31 -1.89
C ALA A 35 -5.20 1.41 -2.24
N GLY A 36 -5.20 0.85 -3.46
CA GLY A 36 -6.31 0.07 -4.03
C GLY A 36 -7.09 0.83 -5.09
N ASN A 37 -7.82 0.08 -5.92
CA ASN A 37 -8.59 0.57 -7.08
C ASN A 37 -10.09 0.26 -6.95
N GLU A 38 -10.59 0.15 -5.72
CA GLU A 38 -11.96 -0.30 -5.46
C GLU A 38 -12.90 0.85 -5.03
N SER A 39 -12.46 2.11 -5.07
CA SER A 39 -13.23 3.25 -4.51
C SER A 39 -13.64 3.04 -3.04
N THR A 40 -12.75 2.42 -2.26
CA THR A 40 -12.96 2.13 -0.83
C THR A 40 -11.84 2.73 0.02
N ASN A 41 -12.07 2.82 1.33
CA ASN A 41 -11.06 3.29 2.26
C ASN A 41 -9.87 2.30 2.33
N ALA A 42 -8.66 2.78 2.04
CA ALA A 42 -7.42 2.00 2.07
C ALA A 42 -7.17 1.31 3.42
N ASN A 43 -7.68 1.86 4.53
CA ASN A 43 -7.59 1.26 5.87
C ASN A 43 -8.30 -0.10 5.96
N THR A 44 -9.16 -0.44 4.99
CA THR A 44 -9.86 -1.73 4.92
C THR A 44 -9.12 -2.77 4.08
N LYS A 45 -7.96 -2.43 3.51
CA LYS A 45 -7.21 -3.25 2.55
C LYS A 45 -5.83 -3.61 3.08
N SER A 46 -5.32 -4.78 2.70
CA SER A 46 -3.92 -5.13 2.92
C SER A 46 -3.15 -5.12 1.61
N PRO A 47 -1.90 -4.64 1.61
CA PRO A 47 -1.13 -4.08 2.73
C PRO A 47 -1.33 -2.56 2.90
N ALA A 48 -2.29 -1.96 2.20
CA ALA A 48 -2.53 -0.51 2.19
C ALA A 48 -2.78 0.10 3.58
N ARG A 49 -3.31 -0.67 4.54
CA ARG A 49 -3.53 -0.24 5.92
C ARG A 49 -2.30 -0.30 6.83
N VAL A 50 -1.17 -0.83 6.36
CA VAL A 50 0.07 -0.87 7.14
C VAL A 50 0.58 0.56 7.31
N ALA A 51 0.51 1.11 8.52
CA ALA A 51 0.80 2.52 8.79
C ALA A 51 2.26 2.91 8.52
N GLU A 52 3.19 1.95 8.62
CA GLU A 52 4.60 2.15 8.37
C GLU A 52 4.96 2.19 6.87
N ALA A 53 4.05 1.78 5.99
CA ALA A 53 4.26 1.78 4.54
C ALA A 53 3.87 3.12 3.91
N ILE A 54 4.48 3.44 2.76
CA ILE A 54 4.06 4.57 1.92
C ILE A 54 2.91 4.10 1.04
N THR A 55 1.68 4.46 1.41
CA THR A 55 0.46 4.12 0.66
C THR A 55 0.17 5.16 -0.41
N VAL A 56 0.13 4.74 -1.68
CA VAL A 56 0.06 5.64 -2.84
C VAL A 56 -1.28 5.50 -3.55
N GLY A 57 -2.00 6.62 -3.67
CA GLY A 57 -3.22 6.74 -4.49
C GLY A 57 -2.91 7.15 -5.94
N SER A 58 -3.90 7.02 -6.83
CA SER A 58 -3.74 7.34 -8.26
C SER A 58 -4.49 8.61 -8.66
N THR A 59 -3.77 9.52 -9.33
CA THR A 59 -4.34 10.70 -9.98
C THR A 59 -4.04 10.72 -11.48
N THR A 60 -4.87 11.44 -12.23
CA THR A 60 -4.67 11.71 -13.67
C THR A 60 -3.69 12.87 -13.86
N ASN A 61 -3.34 13.16 -15.12
CA ASN A 61 -2.54 14.33 -15.51
C ASN A 61 -3.23 15.68 -15.26
N THR A 62 -4.50 15.70 -14.86
CA THR A 62 -5.27 16.90 -14.48
C THR A 62 -5.51 16.98 -12.97
N ASP A 63 -4.72 16.25 -12.17
CA ASP A 63 -4.84 16.16 -10.71
C ASP A 63 -6.18 15.63 -10.18
N ALA A 64 -6.99 15.00 -11.03
CA ALA A 64 -8.22 14.34 -10.63
C ALA A 64 -7.91 12.92 -10.12
N ARG A 65 -8.73 12.38 -9.21
CA ARG A 65 -8.65 10.95 -8.86
C ARG A 65 -8.89 10.11 -10.11
N SER A 66 -8.06 9.08 -10.32
CA SER A 66 -8.24 8.14 -11.43
C SER A 66 -9.62 7.49 -11.40
N SER A 67 -10.24 7.31 -12.57
CA SER A 67 -11.63 6.80 -12.68
C SER A 67 -11.80 5.35 -12.20
N PHE A 68 -10.70 4.60 -12.11
CA PHE A 68 -10.65 3.24 -11.58
C PHE A 68 -10.32 3.20 -10.08
N SER A 69 -10.07 4.34 -9.42
CA SER A 69 -9.65 4.38 -8.01
C SER A 69 -10.80 4.72 -7.08
#